data_AF-A0A1F8BZP0-F1
#
_entry.id   AF-A0A1F8BZP0-F1
#
_cell.length_a   1.000
_cell.length_b   1.000
_cell.length_c   1.000
_cell.angle_alpha   90.00
_cell.angle_beta   90.00
_cell.angle_gamma   90.00
#
_symmetry.space_group_name_H-M   'P 1'
#
loop_
_entity.id
_entity.type
_entity.pdbx_description
1 polymer ?
#
loop_
_entity_poly.entity_id
_entity_poly.type
_entity_poly.pdbx_seq_one_letter_code
_entity_poly.pdbx_strand_id
1 'polypeptide(L)'
;MPVPKFLQSCFASYDVEKLDSRKDKKLIITEILNKGVDRDVNWLYRTYSKEDIKGAVEKPTRGMWLKTTYNYWLKILGVDLPVNKFQEAIIDLNPR
;
A
#
# COMPACT_ATOMS: atom_id res chain seq x y z
N MET A 1 6.73 14.39 7.58
CA MET A 1 8.13 14.26 7.11
C MET A 1 8.06 13.99 5.62
N PRO A 2 8.89 14.65 4.80
CA PRO A 2 8.85 14.46 3.35
C PRO A 2 9.16 13.01 2.97
N VAL A 3 8.49 12.52 1.94
CA VAL A 3 8.72 11.19 1.38
C VAL A 3 9.94 11.25 0.43
N PRO A 4 10.89 10.29 0.49
CA PRO A 4 12.06 10.31 -0.38
C PRO A 4 11.74 10.20 -1.88
N LYS A 5 12.41 11.02 -2.70
CA LYS A 5 12.23 11.07 -4.17
C LYS A 5 12.48 9.75 -4.89
N PHE A 6 13.32 8.86 -4.35
CA PHE A 6 13.56 7.56 -4.98
C PHE A 6 12.31 6.68 -5.02
N LEU A 7 11.31 6.95 -4.19
CA LEU A 7 10.03 6.23 -4.17
C LEU A 7 9.08 6.66 -5.30
N GLN A 8 9.43 7.69 -6.09
CA GLN A 8 8.58 8.25 -7.15
C GLN A 8 8.05 7.20 -8.14
N SER A 9 8.79 6.12 -8.38
CA SER A 9 8.35 4.98 -9.21
C SER A 9 7.07 4.30 -8.67
N CYS A 10 6.85 4.28 -7.35
CA CYS A 10 5.62 3.76 -6.76
C CYS A 10 4.43 4.69 -7.00
N PHE A 11 4.66 6.00 -7.17
CA PHE A 11 3.62 7.03 -7.14
C PHE A 11 3.43 7.71 -8.50
N ALA A 12 3.11 6.94 -9.54
CA ALA A 12 2.98 7.46 -10.91
C ALA A 12 2.01 8.66 -11.05
N SER A 13 0.96 8.72 -10.23
CA SER A 13 -0.05 9.79 -10.26
C SER A 13 0.15 10.91 -9.23
N TYR A 14 1.23 10.87 -8.43
CA TYR A 14 1.47 11.85 -7.37
C TYR A 14 2.87 12.46 -7.48
N ASP A 15 2.97 13.71 -7.04
CA ASP A 15 4.26 14.34 -6.77
C ASP A 15 4.71 13.93 -5.36
N VAL A 16 5.74 13.08 -5.26
CA VAL A 16 6.23 12.56 -3.97
C VAL A 16 6.73 13.65 -3.05
N GLU A 17 7.23 14.77 -3.59
CA GLU A 17 7.72 15.90 -2.78
C GLU A 17 6.59 16.62 -2.04
N LYS A 18 5.34 16.46 -2.49
CA LYS A 18 4.15 17.00 -1.84
C LYS A 18 3.51 16.05 -0.82
N LEU A 19 3.93 14.79 -0.77
CA LEU A 19 3.41 13.81 0.18
C LEU A 19 4.01 14.01 1.57
N ASP A 20 3.16 13.90 2.59
CA ASP A 20 3.59 13.82 3.98
C ASP A 20 3.46 12.37 4.49
N SER A 21 4.61 11.72 4.65
CA SER A 21 4.97 11.04 5.91
C SER A 21 3.86 10.40 6.74
N ARG A 22 3.25 11.25 7.55
CA ARG A 22 2.32 10.89 8.62
C ARG A 22 0.89 11.03 8.15
N LYS A 23 0.58 12.09 7.39
CA LYS A 23 -0.77 12.37 6.89
C LYS A 23 -1.20 11.37 5.81
N ASP A 24 -0.30 11.05 4.89
CA ASP A 24 -0.56 10.20 3.72
C ASP A 24 -0.14 8.74 3.95
N LYS A 25 0.09 8.36 5.22
CA LYS A 25 0.60 7.05 5.65
C LYS A 25 -0.05 5.87 4.90
N LYS A 26 -1.39 5.84 4.87
CA LYS A 26 -2.14 4.72 4.28
C LYS A 26 -1.93 4.61 2.77
N LEU A 27 -1.89 5.76 2.07
CA LEU A 27 -1.59 5.82 0.64
C LEU A 27 -0.17 5.32 0.39
N ILE A 28 0.80 5.82 1.16
CA ILE A 28 2.21 5.48 1.02
C ILE A 28 2.44 3.97 1.20
N ILE A 29 1.87 3.39 2.26
CA ILE A 29 1.95 1.94 2.50
C ILE A 29 1.31 1.16 1.33
N THR A 30 0.12 1.55 0.89
CA THR A 30 -0.59 0.82 -0.18
C THR A 30 0.18 0.85 -1.50
N GLU A 31 0.68 2.02 -1.92
CA GLU A 31 1.42 2.17 -3.17
C GLU A 31 2.75 1.39 -3.16
N ILE A 32 3.51 1.47 -2.06
CA ILE A 32 4.78 0.73 -1.94
C ILE A 32 4.52 -0.79 -1.91
N LEU A 33 3.52 -1.26 -1.18
CA LEU A 33 3.20 -2.70 -1.16
C LEU A 33 2.68 -3.22 -2.52
N ASN A 34 2.06 -2.36 -3.33
CA ASN A 34 1.62 -2.72 -4.67
C ASN A 34 2.74 -2.73 -5.72
N LYS A 35 3.64 -1.75 -5.67
CA LYS A 35 4.53 -1.42 -6.81
C LYS A 35 6.01 -1.34 -6.43
N GLY A 36 6.33 -1.32 -5.14
CA GLY A 36 7.68 -1.14 -4.65
C GLY A 36 8.57 -2.36 -4.87
N VAL A 37 9.86 -2.09 -5.04
CA VAL A 37 10.91 -3.12 -5.01
C VAL A 37 11.48 -3.26 -3.61
N ASP A 38 12.41 -4.20 -3.39
CA ASP A 38 13.00 -4.49 -2.08
C ASP A 38 13.51 -3.25 -1.33
N ARG A 39 14.11 -2.30 -2.05
CA ARG A 39 14.57 -1.03 -1.46
C ARG A 39 13.42 -0.22 -0.86
N ASP A 40 12.30 -0.14 -1.55
CA ASP A 40 11.14 0.67 -1.17
C ASP A 40 10.42 0.03 0.01
N VAL A 41 10.27 -1.30 -0.03
CA VAL A 41 9.70 -2.09 1.05
C VAL A 41 10.59 -2.01 2.30
N ASN A 42 11.91 -2.07 2.16
CA ASN A 42 12.84 -1.86 3.28
C ASN A 42 12.69 -0.47 3.91
N TRP A 43 12.49 0.58 3.09
CA TRP A 43 12.21 1.92 3.62
C TRP A 43 10.88 1.95 4.37
N LEU A 44 9.85 1.26 3.85
CA LEU A 44 8.54 1.17 4.48
C LEU A 44 8.63 0.61 5.91
N TYR A 45 9.32 -0.52 6.08
CA TYR A 45 9.50 -1.17 7.39
C TYR A 45 10.37 -0.39 8.37
N ARG A 46 11.24 0.50 7.88
CA ARG A 46 12.02 1.42 8.73
C ARG A 46 11.21 2.65 9.15
N THR A 47 10.18 3.00 8.39
CA THR A 47 9.42 4.25 8.56
C THR A 47 8.14 4.04 9.35
N TYR A 48 7.45 2.92 9.15
CA TYR A 48 6.19 2.59 9.79
C TYR A 48 6.31 1.34 10.64
N SER A 49 5.54 1.27 11.73
CA SER A 49 5.51 0.08 12.56
C SER A 49 4.83 -1.08 11.81
N LYS A 50 5.03 -2.29 12.31
CA LYS A 50 4.36 -3.47 11.76
C LYS A 50 2.83 -3.33 11.85
N GLU A 51 2.33 -2.69 12.90
CA GLU A 51 0.91 -2.44 13.15
C GLU A 51 0.34 -1.43 12.16
N ASP A 52 1.09 -0.39 11.81
CA ASP A 52 0.70 0.58 10.77
C ASP A 52 0.55 -0.13 9.40
N ILE A 53 1.54 -0.94 9.03
CA ILE A 53 1.55 -1.68 7.76
C ILE A 53 0.40 -2.69 7.72
N LYS A 54 0.26 -3.48 8.79
CA LYS A 54 -0.84 -4.44 8.94
C LYS A 54 -2.19 -3.74 8.91
N GLY A 55 -2.33 -2.58 9.55
CA GLY A 55 -3.57 -1.80 9.56
C GLY A 55 -3.98 -1.31 8.16
N ALA A 56 -3.03 -0.95 7.29
CA ALA A 56 -3.32 -0.58 5.91
C ALA A 56 -3.83 -1.76 5.07
N VAL A 57 -3.35 -2.97 5.36
CA VAL A 57 -3.77 -4.23 4.70
C VAL A 57 -5.09 -4.74 5.27
N GLU A 58 -5.32 -4.67 6.59
CA GLU A 58 -6.57 -5.10 7.24
C GLU A 58 -7.76 -4.18 6.94
N LYS A 59 -7.48 -2.89 6.75
CA LYS A 59 -8.49 -1.87 6.45
C LYS A 59 -8.14 -1.25 5.09
N PRO A 60 -8.21 -2.01 3.99
CA PRO A 60 -7.75 -1.55 2.68
C PRO A 60 -8.52 -0.31 2.21
N THR A 61 -7.90 0.52 1.38
CA THR A 61 -8.67 1.50 0.61
C THR A 61 -9.31 0.79 -0.58
N ARG A 62 -10.58 1.07 -0.81
CA ARG A 62 -11.38 0.48 -1.89
C ARG A 62 -10.75 0.80 -3.25
N GLY A 63 -10.66 -0.20 -4.13
CA GLY A 63 -10.20 -0.02 -5.51
C GLY A 63 -8.73 0.36 -5.70
N MET A 64 -7.87 0.22 -4.68
CA MET A 64 -6.46 0.61 -4.77
C MET A 64 -5.48 -0.55 -4.87
N TRP A 65 -5.93 -1.79 -4.63
CA TRP A 65 -5.02 -2.92 -4.51
C TRP A 65 -4.90 -3.72 -5.81
N LEU A 66 -3.66 -4.05 -6.18
CA LEU A 66 -3.43 -5.07 -7.19
C LEU A 66 -3.69 -6.44 -6.56
N LYS A 67 -4.52 -7.26 -7.21
CA LYS A 67 -5.03 -8.51 -6.64
C LYS A 67 -3.94 -9.47 -6.16
N THR A 68 -2.89 -9.64 -6.95
CA THR A 68 -1.82 -10.59 -6.68
C THR A 68 -0.93 -10.15 -5.51
N THR A 69 -0.52 -8.89 -5.48
CA THR A 69 0.30 -8.32 -4.40
C THR A 69 -0.49 -8.22 -3.11
N TYR A 70 -1.76 -7.85 -3.16
CA TYR A 70 -2.60 -7.79 -1.95
C TYR A 70 -2.75 -9.17 -1.30
N ASN A 71 -3.03 -10.20 -2.10
CA ASN A 71 -3.08 -11.58 -1.62
C ASN A 71 -1.74 -12.05 -1.02
N TYR A 72 -0.61 -11.63 -1.61
CA TYR A 72 0.71 -11.91 -1.06
C TYR A 72 0.88 -11.28 0.34
N TRP A 73 0.57 -9.99 0.49
CA TRP A 73 0.75 -9.28 1.76
C TRP A 73 -0.22 -9.73 2.85
N LEU A 74 -1.45 -10.10 2.50
CA LEU A 74 -2.40 -10.73 3.45
C LEU A 74 -1.78 -11.99 4.07
N LYS A 75 -1.14 -12.84 3.27
CA LYS A 75 -0.45 -14.06 3.74
C LYS A 75 0.77 -13.73 4.59
N ILE A 76 1.66 -12.85 4.11
CA ILE A 76 2.89 -12.48 4.83
C ILE A 76 2.60 -11.83 6.19
N LEU A 77 1.53 -11.04 6.29
CA LEU A 77 1.17 -10.32 7.52
C LEU A 77 0.18 -11.11 8.41
N GLY A 78 -0.25 -12.30 7.98
CA GLY A 78 -1.20 -13.13 8.71
C GLY A 78 -2.52 -12.39 8.94
N VAL A 79 -3.07 -11.79 7.88
CA VAL A 79 -4.35 -11.09 7.89
C VAL A 79 -5.37 -11.95 7.17
N ASP A 80 -6.43 -12.32 7.89
CA ASP A 80 -7.61 -12.93 7.31
C ASP A 80 -8.67 -11.86 7.04
N LEU A 81 -9.24 -11.87 5.84
CA LEU A 81 -10.12 -10.82 5.36
C LEU A 81 -11.37 -11.43 4.71
N PRO A 82 -12.58 -10.98 5.08
CA PRO A 82 -13.81 -11.41 4.41
C PRO A 82 -13.76 -11.19 2.90
N VAL A 83 -14.31 -12.14 2.14
CA VAL A 83 -14.26 -12.15 0.66
C VAL A 83 -14.79 -10.84 0.06
N ASN A 84 -15.88 -10.29 0.60
CA ASN A 84 -16.45 -9.03 0.14
C ASN A 84 -15.48 -7.85 0.31
N LYS A 85 -14.83 -7.73 1.48
CA LYS A 85 -13.81 -6.71 1.72
C LYS A 85 -12.61 -6.88 0.81
N PHE A 86 -12.25 -8.14 0.50
CA PHE A 86 -11.17 -8.42 -0.42
C PHE A 86 -11.51 -7.90 -1.81
N GLN A 87 -12.70 -8.24 -2.34
CA GLN A 87 -13.14 -7.77 -3.66
C GLN A 87 -13.23 -6.25 -3.74
N GLU A 88 -13.75 -5.59 -2.69
CA GLU A 88 -13.83 -4.13 -2.63
C GLU A 88 -12.45 -3.46 -2.68
N ALA A 89 -11.43 -4.08 -2.10
CA ALA A 89 -10.07 -3.53 -2.09
C ALA A 89 -9.42 -3.52 -3.49
N ILE A 90 -9.75 -4.50 -4.33
CA ILE A 90 -9.08 -4.70 -5.61
C ILE A 90 -9.46 -3.62 -6.62
N ILE A 91 -8.47 -3.12 -7.36
CA ILE A 91 -8.71 -2.24 -8.50
C ILE A 91 -9.42 -2.99 -9.63
N ASP A 92 -10.59 -2.49 -10.04
CA ASP A 92 -11.32 -3.02 -11.19
C ASP A 92 -10.93 -2.24 -12.44
N LEU A 93 -10.26 -2.91 -13.38
CA LEU A 93 -9.86 -2.34 -14.66
C LEU A 93 -10.93 -2.51 -15.75
N ASN A 94 -12.01 -3.24 -15.46
CA ASN A 94 -13.14 -3.46 -16.36
C ASN A 94 -14.46 -3.19 -15.63
N PRO A 95 -14.74 -1.91 -15.27
CA PRO A 95 -15.98 -1.56 -14.61
C PRO A 95 -17.16 -1.95 -15.49
N ARG A 96 -18.09 -2.74 -14.94
CA ARG A 96 -19.32 -3.17 -15.61
C ARG A 96 -20.43 -2.12 -15.49
#